data_AF-A0A815GQX8-F1
#
_entry.id   AF-A0A815GQX8-F1
#
_cell.length_a   1.000
_cell.length_b   1.000
_cell.length_c   1.000
_cell.angle_alpha   90.00
_cell.angle_beta   90.00
_cell.angle_gamma   90.00
#
_symmetry.space_group_name_H-M   'P 1'
#
loop_
_entity.id
_entity.type
_entity.pdbx_description
1 polymer ?
#
loop_
_entity_poly.entity_id
_entity_poly.type
_entity_poly.pdbx_seq_one_letter_code
_entity_poly.pdbx_strand_id
1 'polypeptide(L)'
;MINLPDVQSTASNSLSDCQAAASSFLTTINYTASNITGTTGINTTCLASGIVCPGQTINGVCVWQRKLSAVCRNASGVIKIRIQTNGLPPRCANVPSGSFVELNVDFEVNFNPDVSINSLNSNLSTVALLSQTLCTLTSAATVPSASGFVNYGKTPLDTATGVSVDGVMIFTPDSANNIDPFFPPGGGQTSESVDTCLAHCQITGIYHYHIASGCQVNPPTGNISSCAGTSSCISNVATYSISSFSNYQTKTVLGVAKDGHVIYGPYLSSGTRVITGFDVCNGMFYDSIGNYAYFATSTYPYLVGCFGPGNYPSFAPNCTTNGVSSYNMSSYAISFLSNSATSSTNTTTTTTTTTSSTTTTTTTTTKTTTATSITTTTTSSTTRMHPIP
;
A
#
# COMPACT_ATOMS: atom_id res chain seq x y z
N MET A 1 -36.95 -2.28 -7.30
CA MET A 1 -35.54 -2.16 -6.86
C MET A 1 -35.46 -2.78 -5.49
N ILE A 2 -34.90 -3.99 -5.39
CA ILE A 2 -34.70 -4.67 -4.11
C ILE A 2 -33.31 -4.26 -3.65
N ASN A 3 -33.23 -3.52 -2.54
CA ASN A 3 -31.98 -3.27 -1.84
C ASN A 3 -31.46 -4.63 -1.37
N LEU A 4 -30.40 -5.12 -2.00
CA LEU A 4 -29.57 -6.16 -1.40
C LEU A 4 -29.11 -5.62 -0.04
N PRO A 5 -29.06 -6.44 1.03
CA PRO A 5 -28.36 -6.03 2.22
C PRO A 5 -26.92 -5.79 1.80
N ASP A 6 -26.53 -4.51 1.76
CA ASP A 6 -25.15 -4.10 1.82
C ASP A 6 -24.63 -4.84 3.05
N VAL A 7 -23.79 -5.85 2.84
CA VAL A 7 -23.04 -6.46 3.93
C VAL A 7 -22.05 -5.38 4.35
N GLN A 8 -22.56 -4.37 5.05
CA GLN A 8 -21.78 -3.56 5.95
C GLN A 8 -21.44 -4.48 7.11
N SER A 9 -20.58 -5.44 6.82
CA SER A 9 -19.71 -5.92 7.86
C SER A 9 -19.05 -4.66 8.41
N THR A 10 -19.16 -4.47 9.71
CA THR A 10 -18.29 -3.51 10.38
C THR A 10 -16.89 -4.05 10.14
N ALA A 11 -16.25 -3.64 9.04
CA ALA A 11 -14.86 -3.91 8.80
C ALA A 11 -14.09 -3.47 10.04
N SER A 12 -12.86 -3.93 10.20
CA SER A 12 -11.96 -3.48 11.27
C SER A 12 -11.50 -2.03 11.00
N ASN A 13 -12.44 -1.13 10.75
CA ASN A 13 -12.31 0.28 10.45
C ASN A 13 -12.71 1.13 11.66
N SER A 14 -12.86 0.51 12.84
CA SER A 14 -13.16 1.21 14.08
C SER A 14 -11.97 2.05 14.56
N LEU A 15 -12.24 3.02 15.44
CA LEU A 15 -11.16 3.83 16.03
C LEU A 15 -10.19 2.96 16.84
N SER A 16 -10.68 1.93 17.53
CA SER A 16 -9.84 1.00 18.29
C SER A 16 -8.95 0.16 17.37
N ASP A 17 -9.45 -0.31 16.24
CA ASP A 17 -8.64 -1.08 15.28
C ASP A 17 -7.56 -0.21 14.65
N CYS A 18 -7.91 1.04 14.32
CA CYS A 18 -6.96 2.03 13.85
C CYS A 18 -5.86 2.26 14.89
N GLN A 19 -6.23 2.48 16.15
CA GLN A 19 -5.28 2.68 17.24
C GLN A 19 -4.38 1.46 17.47
N ALA A 20 -4.90 0.24 17.30
CA ALA A 20 -4.11 -0.99 17.38
C ALA A 20 -3.12 -1.12 16.21
N ALA A 21 -3.50 -0.73 14.99
CA ALA A 21 -2.58 -0.66 13.87
C ALA A 21 -1.52 0.43 14.08
N ALA A 22 -1.92 1.63 14.52
CA ALA A 22 -1.04 2.75 14.79
C ALA A 22 -0.04 2.46 15.93
N SER A 23 -0.44 1.69 16.95
CA SER A 23 0.46 1.29 18.05
C SER A 23 1.55 0.31 17.63
N SER A 24 1.43 -0.32 16.45
CA SER A 24 2.48 -1.15 15.87
C SER A 24 3.60 -0.32 15.23
N PHE A 25 3.36 0.97 14.95
CA PHE A 25 4.39 1.87 14.43
C PHE A 25 5.39 2.22 15.54
N LEU A 26 6.67 2.20 15.20
CA LEU A 26 7.78 2.59 16.06
C LEU A 26 7.83 4.13 16.19
N THR A 27 6.73 4.75 16.60
CA THR A 27 6.54 6.20 16.63
C THR A 27 7.56 6.88 17.53
N THR A 28 8.01 8.06 17.12
CA THR A 28 8.89 8.93 17.91
C THR A 28 8.14 10.09 18.52
N ILE A 29 6.96 10.41 17.96
CA ILE A 29 5.98 11.34 18.50
C ILE A 29 4.57 10.74 18.33
N ASN A 30 3.65 11.11 19.21
CA ASN A 30 2.27 10.58 19.26
C ASN A 30 1.21 11.64 18.91
N TYR A 31 1.59 12.68 18.17
CA TYR A 31 0.72 13.76 17.73
C TYR A 31 0.98 14.10 16.26
N THR A 32 0.03 14.81 15.64
CA THR A 32 0.20 15.33 14.29
C THR A 32 0.97 16.65 14.32
N ALA A 33 2.17 16.68 13.74
CA ALA A 33 2.97 17.89 13.58
C ALA A 33 2.52 18.70 12.35
N SER A 34 2.79 20.00 12.33
CA SER A 34 2.62 20.82 11.11
C SER A 34 3.67 20.51 10.04
N ASN A 35 4.87 20.12 10.47
CA ASN A 35 5.95 19.65 9.62
C ASN A 35 6.79 18.64 10.42
N ILE A 36 6.82 17.38 9.99
CA ILE A 36 7.53 16.33 10.72
C ILE A 36 9.03 16.59 10.80
N THR A 37 9.64 17.20 9.78
CA THR A 37 11.10 17.46 9.77
C THR A 37 11.52 18.50 10.80
N GLY A 38 10.59 19.36 11.25
CA GLY A 38 10.84 20.35 12.31
C GLY A 38 10.68 19.81 13.73
N THR A 39 10.27 18.55 13.90
CA THR A 39 10.10 17.93 15.22
C THR A 39 11.41 17.37 15.77
N THR A 40 11.47 17.18 17.09
CA THR A 40 12.56 16.42 17.71
C THR A 40 12.26 14.93 17.56
N GLY A 41 13.18 14.21 16.92
CA GLY A 41 13.09 12.76 16.75
C GLY A 41 13.82 11.98 17.85
N ILE A 42 13.96 10.67 17.63
CA ILE A 42 14.82 9.80 18.43
C ILE A 42 16.17 9.67 17.72
N ASN A 43 17.27 9.79 18.45
CA ASN A 43 18.60 9.59 17.88
C ASN A 43 18.81 8.11 17.53
N THR A 44 19.18 7.86 16.28
CA THR A 44 19.74 6.58 15.84
C THR A 44 21.25 6.76 15.64
N THR A 45 22.04 5.76 16.03
CA THR A 45 23.51 5.84 15.99
C THR A 45 24.13 4.64 15.30
N CYS A 46 25.21 4.88 14.54
CA CYS A 46 25.94 3.88 13.78
C CYS A 46 27.43 4.19 13.74
N LEU A 47 28.28 3.18 13.51
CA LEU A 47 29.68 3.47 13.19
C LEU A 47 29.74 4.11 11.81
N ALA A 48 30.42 5.25 11.67
CA ALA A 48 30.47 6.02 10.42
C ALA A 48 31.29 5.33 9.32
N SER A 49 32.06 4.29 9.64
CA SER A 49 32.89 3.58 8.68
C SER A 49 32.04 2.86 7.64
N GLY A 50 32.12 3.31 6.39
CA GLY A 50 31.45 2.66 5.25
C GLY A 50 29.96 2.99 5.11
N ILE A 51 29.46 4.01 5.79
CA ILE A 51 28.08 4.50 5.63
C ILE A 51 28.07 6.00 5.31
N VAL A 52 27.09 6.43 4.51
CA VAL A 52 26.82 7.86 4.31
C VAL A 52 25.82 8.30 5.38
N CYS A 53 26.27 9.19 6.27
CA CYS A 53 25.47 9.59 7.42
C CYS A 53 24.36 10.58 7.03
N PRO A 54 23.07 10.31 7.32
CA PRO A 54 21.99 11.27 7.06
C PRO A 54 22.01 12.51 7.97
N GLY A 55 22.76 12.43 9.07
CA GLY A 55 22.85 13.50 10.06
C GLY A 55 24.28 13.97 10.25
N GLN A 56 24.80 13.80 11.45
CA GLN A 56 26.12 14.28 11.84
C GLN A 56 27.03 13.12 12.23
N THR A 57 28.32 13.24 11.89
CA THR A 57 29.35 12.32 12.38
C THR A 57 30.07 12.95 13.56
N ILE A 58 29.97 12.33 14.74
CA ILE A 58 30.59 12.78 15.99
C ILE A 58 31.54 11.68 16.45
N ASN A 59 32.85 11.96 16.49
CA ASN A 59 33.88 11.01 16.94
C ASN A 59 33.79 9.63 16.23
N GLY A 60 33.54 9.62 14.92
CA GLY A 60 33.41 8.38 14.12
C GLY A 60 32.07 7.65 14.29
N VAL A 61 31.10 8.24 14.99
CA VAL A 61 29.74 7.73 15.12
C VAL A 61 28.81 8.63 14.29
N CYS A 62 28.11 8.04 13.33
CA CYS A 62 27.01 8.69 12.63
C CYS A 62 25.78 8.75 13.54
N VAL A 63 25.16 9.91 13.64
CA VAL A 63 23.96 10.17 14.43
C VAL A 63 22.93 10.90 13.58
N TRP A 64 21.70 10.43 13.56
CA TRP A 64 20.57 11.16 12.94
C TRP A 64 19.33 11.06 13.81
N GLN A 65 18.36 11.94 13.57
CA GLN A 65 17.05 11.87 14.22
C GLN A 65 16.07 11.14 13.32
N ARG A 66 15.52 10.05 13.81
CA ARG A 66 14.36 9.39 13.21
C ARG A 66 13.09 10.06 13.71
N LYS A 67 12.15 10.34 12.81
CA LYS A 67 10.90 11.04 13.11
C LYS A 67 9.74 10.26 12.49
N LEU A 68 8.82 9.77 13.32
CA LEU A 68 7.66 9.00 12.89
C LEU A 68 6.45 9.28 13.80
N SER A 69 5.30 9.54 13.18
CA SER A 69 4.00 9.67 13.84
C SER A 69 2.96 8.83 13.09
N ALA A 70 2.11 8.15 13.84
CA ALA A 70 0.93 7.45 13.33
C ALA A 70 -0.23 7.76 14.28
N VAL A 71 -1.20 8.55 13.80
CA VAL A 71 -2.31 9.05 14.64
C VAL A 71 -3.64 8.72 13.99
N CYS A 72 -4.54 8.16 14.79
CA CYS A 72 -5.91 7.87 14.41
C CYS A 72 -6.88 8.92 14.94
N ARG A 73 -7.90 9.25 14.14
CA ARG A 73 -8.98 10.15 14.56
C ARG A 73 -10.30 9.78 13.91
N ASN A 74 -11.40 10.11 14.59
CA ASN A 74 -12.73 10.08 14.01
C ASN A 74 -13.04 11.45 13.38
N ALA A 75 -13.28 11.47 12.07
CA ALA A 75 -13.62 12.64 11.29
C ALA A 75 -15.04 12.48 10.74
N SER A 76 -16.04 12.95 11.49
CA SER A 76 -17.45 12.90 11.09
C SER A 76 -17.95 11.49 10.78
N GLY A 77 -17.57 10.51 11.59
CA GLY A 77 -17.95 9.10 11.43
C GLY A 77 -16.98 8.29 10.58
N VAL A 78 -16.05 8.94 9.86
CA VAL A 78 -14.99 8.25 9.11
C VAL A 78 -13.74 8.16 9.97
N ILE A 79 -13.27 6.95 10.24
CA ILE A 79 -12.01 6.75 10.94
C ILE A 79 -10.87 6.98 9.96
N LYS A 80 -9.92 7.82 10.37
CA LYS A 80 -8.76 8.19 9.56
C LYS A 80 -7.47 7.88 10.29
N ILE A 81 -6.46 7.49 9.54
CA ILE A 81 -5.08 7.39 10.00
C ILE A 81 -4.22 8.40 9.25
N ARG A 82 -3.40 9.16 9.99
CA ARG A 82 -2.42 10.08 9.43
C ARG A 82 -1.02 9.60 9.79
N ILE A 83 -0.18 9.42 8.78
CA ILE A 83 1.20 8.98 8.92
C ILE A 83 2.13 10.12 8.54
N GLN A 84 3.08 10.44 9.42
CA GLN A 84 4.11 11.43 9.16
C GLN A 84 5.48 10.82 9.42
N THR A 85 6.41 10.94 8.49
CA THR A 85 7.75 10.36 8.63
C THR A 85 8.82 11.18 7.93
N ASN A 86 10.04 11.15 8.46
CA ASN A 86 11.22 11.64 7.74
C ASN A 86 11.90 10.57 6.87
N GLY A 87 11.34 9.37 6.78
CA GLY A 87 11.82 8.30 5.90
C GLY A 87 13.10 7.61 6.38
N LEU A 88 13.67 8.01 7.52
CA LEU A 88 14.91 7.45 8.03
C LEU A 88 14.65 6.22 8.92
N PRO A 89 15.38 5.11 8.71
CA PRO A 89 15.20 3.89 9.48
C PRO A 89 15.69 4.01 10.94
N PRO A 90 15.19 3.16 11.87
CA PRO A 90 15.67 3.08 13.26
C PRO A 90 16.96 2.24 13.41
N ARG A 91 17.69 2.03 12.31
CA ARG A 91 18.85 1.16 12.23
C ARG A 91 19.85 1.70 11.22
N CYS A 92 21.08 1.22 11.29
CA CYS A 92 22.07 1.47 10.25
C CYS A 92 21.59 0.80 8.97
N ALA A 93 21.70 1.49 7.85
CA ALA A 93 21.40 0.92 6.55
C ALA A 93 22.69 0.86 5.74
N ASN A 94 22.85 -0.20 4.96
CA ASN A 94 23.94 -0.29 4.02
C ASN A 94 23.54 0.45 2.74
N VAL A 95 24.26 1.52 2.43
CA VAL A 95 24.11 2.29 1.20
C VAL A 95 25.40 2.20 0.40
N PRO A 96 25.52 1.21 -0.50
CA PRO A 96 26.70 1.06 -1.34
C PRO A 96 26.96 2.30 -2.21
N SER A 97 25.90 3.06 -2.52
CA SER A 97 25.94 4.32 -3.23
C SER A 97 24.82 5.25 -2.75
N GLY A 98 25.07 6.56 -2.81
CA GLY A 98 24.09 7.59 -2.44
C GLY A 98 24.18 8.05 -0.97
N SER A 99 23.24 8.91 -0.58
CA SER A 99 23.07 9.42 0.78
C SER A 99 21.65 9.10 1.24
N PHE A 100 21.41 8.93 2.53
CA PHE A 100 20.04 9.05 3.05
C PHE A 100 19.67 10.53 3.18
N VAL A 101 18.47 10.92 2.75
CA VAL A 101 17.96 12.29 2.98
C VAL A 101 16.69 12.24 3.82
N GLU A 102 16.52 13.23 4.70
CA GLU A 102 15.24 13.42 5.38
C GLU A 102 14.15 13.78 4.37
N LEU A 103 12.99 13.14 4.54
CA LEU A 103 11.79 13.42 3.78
C LEU A 103 10.78 14.21 4.61
N ASN A 104 9.84 14.87 3.95
CA ASN A 104 8.66 15.41 4.61
C ASN A 104 7.44 14.68 4.06
N VAL A 105 7.29 13.44 4.52
CA VAL A 105 6.15 12.58 4.19
C VAL A 105 5.07 12.82 5.22
N ASP A 106 3.87 13.15 4.73
CA ASP A 106 2.69 13.36 5.56
C ASP A 106 1.45 13.08 4.71
N PHE A 107 0.81 11.94 4.96
CA PHE A 107 -0.45 11.62 4.31
C PHE A 107 -1.50 11.17 5.30
N GLU A 108 -2.76 11.41 4.93
CA GLU A 108 -3.94 10.94 5.65
C GLU A 108 -4.83 10.14 4.72
N VAL A 109 -5.40 9.06 5.24
CA VAL A 109 -6.32 8.16 4.55
C VAL A 109 -7.44 7.76 5.50
N ASN A 110 -8.58 7.36 4.93
CA ASN A 110 -9.61 6.60 5.62
C ASN A 110 -8.98 5.27 6.04
N PHE A 111 -9.09 4.90 7.30
CA PHE A 111 -8.48 3.68 7.81
C PHE A 111 -9.33 2.47 7.42
N ASN A 112 -8.71 1.53 6.69
CA ASN A 112 -9.31 0.28 6.26
C ASN A 112 -10.74 0.45 5.69
N PRO A 113 -10.92 1.28 4.64
CA PRO A 113 -12.25 1.61 4.13
C PRO A 113 -12.99 0.34 3.68
N ASP A 114 -14.31 0.36 3.78
CA ASP A 114 -15.14 -0.77 3.34
C ASP A 114 -15.00 -0.97 1.83
N VAL A 115 -14.74 -2.21 1.42
CA VAL A 115 -14.61 -2.60 0.02
C VAL A 115 -15.41 -3.86 -0.24
N SER A 116 -15.90 -4.01 -1.48
CA SER A 116 -16.73 -5.14 -1.86
C SER A 116 -16.03 -6.02 -2.88
N ILE A 117 -16.10 -7.34 -2.71
CA ILE A 117 -15.67 -8.31 -3.73
C ILE A 117 -16.43 -8.13 -5.07
N ASN A 118 -17.62 -7.51 -5.03
CA ASN A 118 -18.43 -7.22 -6.22
C ASN A 118 -18.08 -5.87 -6.88
N SER A 119 -17.25 -5.03 -6.25
CA SER A 119 -16.85 -3.72 -6.74
C SER A 119 -15.33 -3.61 -6.75
N LEU A 120 -14.74 -4.16 -7.81
CA LEU A 120 -13.29 -4.20 -7.97
C LEU A 120 -12.76 -2.81 -8.33
N ASN A 121 -11.70 -2.38 -7.65
CA ASN A 121 -10.94 -1.19 -8.00
C ASN A 121 -10.10 -1.41 -9.26
N SER A 122 -9.65 -2.65 -9.48
CA SER A 122 -8.85 -3.05 -10.65
C SER A 122 -9.43 -4.30 -11.31
N ASN A 123 -9.77 -4.18 -12.60
CA ASN A 123 -10.17 -5.32 -13.43
C ASN A 123 -9.21 -5.48 -14.61
N LEU A 124 -8.14 -6.24 -14.39
CA LEU A 124 -7.04 -6.39 -15.32
C LEU A 124 -7.23 -7.70 -16.10
N SER A 125 -7.88 -7.62 -17.26
CA SER A 125 -8.33 -8.79 -18.03
C SER A 125 -7.32 -9.29 -19.07
N THR A 126 -6.20 -8.60 -19.25
CA THR A 126 -5.13 -8.98 -20.20
C THR A 126 -3.75 -8.83 -19.57
N VAL A 127 -2.77 -9.58 -20.09
CA VAL A 127 -1.36 -9.44 -19.69
C VAL A 127 -0.85 -8.00 -19.88
N ALA A 128 -1.30 -7.32 -20.94
CA ALA A 128 -0.91 -5.93 -21.21
C ALA A 128 -1.43 -4.97 -20.15
N LEU A 129 -2.72 -5.06 -19.76
CA LEU A 129 -3.30 -4.23 -18.70
C LEU A 129 -2.71 -4.54 -17.32
N LEU A 130 -2.45 -5.83 -17.06
CA LEU A 130 -1.78 -6.27 -15.85
C LEU A 130 -0.38 -5.68 -15.76
N SER A 131 0.40 -5.79 -16.83
CA SER A 131 1.76 -5.30 -16.87
C SER A 131 1.80 -3.77 -16.84
N GLN A 132 0.87 -3.08 -17.50
CA GLN A 132 0.80 -1.61 -17.44
C GLN A 132 0.48 -1.10 -16.02
N THR A 133 -0.29 -1.86 -15.25
CA THR A 133 -0.68 -1.50 -13.88
C THR A 133 0.37 -1.87 -12.86
N LEU A 134 0.97 -3.05 -12.98
CA LEU A 134 1.93 -3.55 -11.99
C LEU A 134 3.36 -3.13 -12.30
N CYS A 135 3.75 -3.10 -13.58
CA CYS A 135 5.10 -2.81 -14.06
C CYS A 135 5.25 -1.30 -14.36
N THR A 136 5.03 -0.49 -13.33
CA THR A 136 5.11 0.96 -13.41
C THR A 136 5.66 1.51 -12.11
N LEU A 137 6.60 2.44 -12.23
CA LEU A 137 7.18 3.12 -11.07
C LEU A 137 6.16 3.98 -10.32
N THR A 138 5.01 4.32 -10.91
CA THR A 138 4.05 5.28 -10.34
C THR A 138 2.75 4.63 -9.83
N SER A 139 2.37 4.95 -8.60
CA SER A 139 1.16 4.51 -7.89
C SER A 139 0.15 5.64 -7.66
N ALA A 140 0.52 6.92 -7.79
CA ALA A 140 -0.37 8.02 -7.38
C ALA A 140 -1.68 8.09 -8.18
N ALA A 141 -1.64 7.79 -9.48
CA ALA A 141 -2.83 7.84 -10.35
C ALA A 141 -3.85 6.72 -10.06
N THR A 142 -3.51 5.73 -9.23
CA THR A 142 -4.35 4.55 -8.99
C THR A 142 -4.97 4.50 -7.60
N VAL A 143 -4.70 5.49 -6.72
CA VAL A 143 -5.27 5.52 -5.37
C VAL A 143 -6.79 5.74 -5.45
N PRO A 144 -7.64 4.82 -4.97
CA PRO A 144 -9.09 4.93 -5.08
C PRO A 144 -9.59 6.15 -4.30
N SER A 145 -10.54 6.91 -4.86
CA SER A 145 -11.09 8.11 -4.19
C SER A 145 -11.73 7.78 -2.83
N ALA A 146 -12.30 6.58 -2.67
CA ALA A 146 -12.86 6.08 -1.42
C ALA A 146 -11.83 5.98 -0.27
N SER A 147 -10.54 5.93 -0.59
CA SER A 147 -9.46 5.98 0.41
C SER A 147 -9.39 7.32 1.16
N GLY A 148 -9.97 8.40 0.61
CA GLY A 148 -9.81 9.74 1.19
C GLY A 148 -8.35 10.19 1.29
N PHE A 149 -7.46 9.67 0.43
CA PHE A 149 -6.04 9.99 0.42
C PHE A 149 -5.79 11.49 0.22
N VAL A 150 -5.01 12.07 1.14
CA VAL A 150 -4.52 13.45 1.07
C VAL A 150 -3.04 13.47 1.43
N ASN A 151 -2.20 14.04 0.57
CA ASN A 151 -0.79 14.30 0.86
C ASN A 151 -0.63 15.75 1.35
N TYR A 152 -0.33 15.92 2.63
CA TYR A 152 0.02 17.22 3.23
C TYR A 152 1.54 17.49 3.20
N GLY A 153 2.33 16.46 2.89
CA GLY A 153 3.78 16.50 2.87
C GLY A 153 4.32 17.29 1.67
N LYS A 154 5.62 17.61 1.75
CA LYS A 154 6.35 18.20 0.61
C LYS A 154 6.97 17.15 -0.31
N THR A 155 7.12 15.92 0.20
CA THR A 155 7.67 14.80 -0.58
C THR A 155 6.59 14.24 -1.50
N PRO A 156 6.81 14.19 -2.83
CA PRO A 156 5.94 13.46 -3.74
C PRO A 156 5.91 11.97 -3.37
N LEU A 157 4.72 11.38 -3.40
CA LEU A 157 4.50 9.98 -3.04
C LEU A 157 4.14 9.13 -4.26
N ASP A 158 4.60 9.56 -5.44
CA ASP A 158 4.22 8.93 -6.70
C ASP A 158 4.74 7.51 -6.82
N THR A 159 5.91 7.21 -6.25
CA THR A 159 6.51 5.87 -6.28
C THR A 159 6.24 5.04 -5.03
N ALA A 160 5.65 5.66 -4.01
CA ALA A 160 5.34 4.99 -2.75
C ALA A 160 3.96 4.34 -2.83
N THR A 161 3.81 3.13 -2.32
CA THR A 161 2.52 2.45 -2.12
C THR A 161 2.06 2.54 -0.67
N GLY A 162 2.97 2.81 0.27
CA GLY A 162 2.65 2.99 1.69
C GLY A 162 3.85 3.44 2.53
N VAL A 163 3.65 3.43 3.85
CA VAL A 163 4.72 3.64 4.84
C VAL A 163 4.72 2.46 5.81
N SER A 164 5.91 1.94 6.07
CA SER A 164 6.09 0.83 6.98
C SER A 164 6.13 1.27 8.46
N VAL A 165 5.97 0.32 9.38
CA VAL A 165 5.93 0.58 10.83
C VAL A 165 7.21 1.18 11.39
N ASP A 166 8.34 1.03 10.70
CA ASP A 166 9.60 1.67 11.05
C ASP A 166 9.76 3.08 10.44
N GLY A 167 8.77 3.54 9.66
CA GLY A 167 8.73 4.86 9.04
C GLY A 167 9.43 4.95 7.69
N VAL A 168 10.00 3.86 7.18
CA VAL A 168 10.59 3.80 5.85
C VAL A 168 9.49 3.62 4.80
N MET A 169 9.70 4.21 3.63
CA MET A 169 8.75 4.14 2.52
C MET A 169 8.65 2.71 1.97
N ILE A 170 7.43 2.30 1.63
CA ILE A 170 7.20 1.11 0.81
C ILE A 170 6.94 1.61 -0.60
N PHE A 171 7.78 1.23 -1.54
CA PHE A 171 7.66 1.62 -2.94
C PHE A 171 6.83 0.60 -3.74
N THR A 172 6.52 0.95 -4.98
CA THR A 172 6.04 -0.03 -5.96
C THR A 172 7.02 -1.19 -6.06
N PRO A 173 6.58 -2.37 -6.49
CA PRO A 173 7.46 -3.55 -6.58
C PRO A 173 8.54 -3.43 -7.66
N ASP A 174 8.58 -2.33 -8.43
CA ASP A 174 9.47 -2.16 -9.57
C ASP A 174 10.63 -1.21 -9.31
N SER A 175 11.72 -1.48 -10.01
CA SER A 175 12.82 -0.55 -10.24
C SER A 175 12.44 0.63 -11.13
N ALA A 176 13.35 1.59 -11.27
CA ALA A 176 13.24 2.70 -12.21
C ALA A 176 13.09 2.28 -13.69
N ASN A 177 13.42 1.03 -14.02
CA ASN A 177 13.26 0.46 -15.36
C ASN A 177 11.88 -0.21 -15.57
N ASN A 178 10.93 -0.04 -14.65
CA ASN A 178 9.60 -0.66 -14.68
C ASN A 178 9.66 -2.20 -14.74
N ILE A 179 10.60 -2.78 -13.99
CA ILE A 179 10.77 -4.22 -13.83
C ILE A 179 11.00 -4.61 -12.39
N ASP A 180 10.71 -5.86 -12.06
CA ASP A 180 11.06 -6.47 -10.78
C ASP A 180 12.58 -6.35 -10.53
N PRO A 181 12.99 -5.62 -9.48
CA PRO A 181 14.39 -5.37 -9.18
C PRO A 181 15.11 -6.64 -8.71
N PHE A 182 14.41 -7.70 -8.33
CA PHE A 182 15.00 -8.92 -7.80
C PHE A 182 15.00 -10.06 -8.83
N PHE A 183 13.96 -10.15 -9.66
CA PHE A 183 13.77 -11.23 -10.64
C PHE A 183 13.43 -10.71 -12.04
N PRO A 184 14.29 -9.86 -12.64
CA PRO A 184 13.98 -9.19 -13.90
C PRO A 184 13.83 -10.17 -15.08
N PRO A 185 12.93 -9.89 -16.04
CA PRO A 185 12.71 -10.71 -17.22
C PRO A 185 13.79 -10.42 -18.27
N GLY A 186 14.88 -11.19 -18.25
CA GLY A 186 15.88 -11.18 -19.31
C GLY A 186 17.32 -11.24 -18.80
N GLY A 187 18.19 -11.94 -19.55
CA GLY A 187 19.56 -12.28 -19.14
C GLY A 187 20.58 -11.13 -19.13
N GLY A 188 20.15 -9.88 -19.25
CA GLY A 188 21.04 -8.70 -19.28
C GLY A 188 20.84 -7.71 -18.13
N GLN A 189 19.82 -7.91 -17.30
CA GLN A 189 19.51 -6.99 -16.20
C GLN A 189 19.99 -7.59 -14.88
N THR A 190 20.81 -6.83 -14.16
CA THR A 190 21.29 -7.23 -12.84
C THR A 190 20.24 -6.91 -11.80
N SER A 191 19.96 -7.87 -10.90
CA SER A 191 19.14 -7.60 -9.73
C SER A 191 19.73 -6.43 -8.93
N GLU A 192 18.87 -5.57 -8.39
CA GLU A 192 19.28 -4.46 -7.57
C GLU A 192 19.94 -4.94 -6.27
N SER A 193 20.93 -4.19 -5.81
CA SER A 193 21.66 -4.49 -4.59
C SER A 193 20.92 -3.91 -3.40
N VAL A 194 20.47 -4.78 -2.50
CA VAL A 194 19.85 -4.42 -1.22
C VAL A 194 20.74 -4.77 -0.04
N ASP A 195 20.40 -4.22 1.11
CA ASP A 195 20.98 -4.59 2.38
C ASP A 195 20.32 -5.87 2.96
N THR A 196 20.80 -6.41 4.08
CA THR A 196 20.18 -7.60 4.70
C THR A 196 18.80 -7.33 5.30
N CYS A 197 18.37 -6.07 5.33
CA CYS A 197 17.00 -5.69 5.60
C CYS A 197 16.16 -5.55 4.33
N LEU A 198 16.68 -5.93 3.16
CA LEU A 198 16.00 -5.89 1.87
C LEU A 198 15.50 -4.50 1.46
N ALA A 199 16.18 -3.47 1.94
CA ALA A 199 15.97 -2.10 1.51
C ALA A 199 17.25 -1.54 0.88
N HIS A 200 17.07 -0.45 0.15
CA HIS A 200 18.17 0.26 -0.49
C HIS A 200 17.80 1.72 -0.72
N CYS A 201 18.78 2.52 -1.14
CA CYS A 201 18.57 3.90 -1.53
C CYS A 201 18.55 4.05 -3.03
N GLN A 202 17.57 4.82 -3.52
CA GLN A 202 17.70 5.41 -4.84
C GLN A 202 18.77 6.52 -4.86
N ILE A 203 19.18 6.94 -6.05
CA ILE A 203 20.23 7.97 -6.26
C ILE A 203 19.91 9.29 -5.54
N THR A 204 18.63 9.68 -5.46
CA THR A 204 18.20 10.90 -4.76
C THR A 204 18.11 10.73 -3.23
N GLY A 205 18.42 9.54 -2.74
CA GLY A 205 18.64 9.27 -1.32
C GLY A 205 17.46 8.80 -0.50
N ILE A 206 16.38 8.38 -1.16
CA ILE A 206 15.23 7.80 -0.49
C ILE A 206 15.52 6.34 -0.19
N TYR A 207 15.64 5.99 1.08
CA TYR A 207 15.68 4.60 1.52
C TYR A 207 14.27 4.03 1.53
N HIS A 208 14.09 2.84 0.94
CA HIS A 208 12.78 2.25 0.74
C HIS A 208 12.84 0.73 0.62
N TYR A 209 11.67 0.11 0.77
CA TYR A 209 11.43 -1.30 0.53
C TYR A 209 10.68 -1.52 -0.78
N HIS A 210 11.10 -2.51 -1.57
CA HIS A 210 10.26 -3.12 -2.62
C HIS A 210 9.63 -4.44 -2.14
N ILE A 211 10.20 -5.05 -1.10
CA ILE A 211 9.80 -6.35 -0.55
C ILE A 211 9.80 -6.30 0.98
N ALA A 212 8.96 -7.12 1.60
CA ALA A 212 8.85 -7.20 3.05
C ALA A 212 10.16 -7.64 3.71
N SER A 213 10.37 -7.21 4.95
CA SER A 213 11.54 -7.59 5.75
C SER A 213 11.21 -7.62 7.23
N GLY A 214 11.74 -8.62 7.94
CA GLY A 214 11.66 -8.71 9.39
C GLY A 214 12.29 -7.49 10.09
N CYS A 215 13.17 -6.75 9.43
CA CYS A 215 13.72 -5.50 9.95
C CYS A 215 12.68 -4.37 10.09
N GLN A 216 11.54 -4.46 9.40
CA GLN A 216 10.45 -3.51 9.56
C GLN A 216 9.88 -3.59 10.98
N VAL A 217 9.72 -4.81 11.50
CA VAL A 217 9.07 -5.06 12.80
C VAL A 217 10.08 -5.19 13.93
N ASN A 218 11.27 -5.69 13.64
CA ASN A 218 12.34 -5.87 14.60
C ASN A 218 13.67 -5.44 13.99
N PRO A 219 13.92 -4.12 13.95
CA PRO A 219 15.14 -3.58 13.39
C PRO A 219 16.35 -4.09 14.19
N PRO A 220 17.34 -4.72 13.54
CA PRO A 220 18.55 -5.17 14.22
C PRO A 220 19.36 -3.98 14.73
N THR A 221 20.12 -4.22 15.80
CA THR A 221 21.07 -3.25 16.35
C THR A 221 22.38 -3.25 15.56
N GLY A 222 22.97 -2.07 15.37
CA GLY A 222 24.29 -1.94 14.75
C GLY A 222 24.26 -1.94 13.22
N ASN A 223 25.44 -2.12 12.63
CA ASN A 223 25.64 -2.00 11.19
C ASN A 223 24.97 -3.14 10.42
N ILE A 224 24.19 -2.77 9.41
CA ILE A 224 23.61 -3.72 8.47
C ILE A 224 24.61 -4.03 7.37
N SER A 225 24.71 -5.31 7.00
CA SER A 225 25.56 -5.79 5.92
C SER A 225 24.82 -5.76 4.58
N SER A 226 25.58 -5.87 3.48
CA SER A 226 24.97 -6.05 2.16
C SER A 226 24.36 -7.45 2.05
N CYS A 227 23.23 -7.56 1.36
CA CYS A 227 22.66 -8.85 0.98
C CYS A 227 23.67 -9.72 0.20
N ALA A 228 24.55 -9.10 -0.60
CA ALA A 228 25.59 -9.82 -1.36
C ALA A 228 26.56 -10.61 -0.47
N GLY A 229 26.75 -10.20 0.78
CA GLY A 229 27.57 -10.92 1.76
C GLY A 229 26.85 -12.03 2.52
N THR A 230 25.56 -12.25 2.26
CA THR A 230 24.72 -13.19 3.00
C THR A 230 24.17 -14.26 2.05
N SER A 231 24.67 -15.50 2.17
CA SER A 231 24.37 -16.60 1.23
C SER A 231 22.87 -16.86 1.06
N SER A 232 22.10 -16.84 2.14
CA SER A 232 20.64 -17.01 2.08
C SER A 232 19.92 -15.86 1.38
N CYS A 233 20.45 -14.64 1.49
CA CYS A 233 19.87 -13.44 0.88
C CYS A 233 20.13 -13.44 -0.63
N ILE A 234 21.38 -13.63 -1.06
CA ILE A 234 21.75 -13.64 -2.49
C ILE A 234 21.18 -14.85 -3.24
N SER A 235 20.95 -15.98 -2.57
CA SER A 235 20.41 -17.18 -3.25
C SER A 235 18.98 -16.97 -3.75
N ASN A 236 18.14 -16.29 -2.96
CA ASN A 236 16.75 -16.01 -3.29
C ASN A 236 16.19 -14.97 -2.32
N VAL A 237 16.17 -13.70 -2.74
CA VAL A 237 15.71 -12.57 -1.91
C VAL A 237 14.27 -12.75 -1.43
N ALA A 238 13.38 -13.30 -2.26
CA ALA A 238 11.99 -13.52 -1.88
C ALA A 238 11.82 -14.61 -0.79
N THR A 239 12.60 -15.67 -0.86
CA THR A 239 12.61 -16.72 0.20
C THR A 239 13.23 -16.17 1.48
N TYR A 240 14.32 -15.41 1.35
CA TYR A 240 14.96 -14.75 2.49
C TYR A 240 14.01 -13.77 3.19
N SER A 241 13.27 -12.95 2.42
CA SER A 241 12.21 -12.07 2.91
C SER A 241 11.25 -12.80 3.83
N ILE A 242 10.64 -13.88 3.37
CA ILE A 242 9.70 -14.66 4.19
C ILE A 242 10.39 -15.28 5.41
N SER A 243 11.60 -15.81 5.26
CA SER A 243 12.33 -16.43 6.36
C SER A 243 12.66 -15.47 7.51
N SER A 244 12.78 -14.16 7.21
CA SER A 244 13.02 -13.12 8.21
C SER A 244 11.83 -12.93 9.17
N PHE A 245 10.66 -13.48 8.85
CA PHE A 245 9.47 -13.52 9.70
C PHE A 245 9.31 -14.82 10.50
N SER A 246 10.32 -15.70 10.51
CA SER A 246 10.26 -16.99 11.22
C SER A 246 9.96 -16.89 12.71
N ASN A 247 10.32 -15.77 13.35
CA ASN A 247 10.00 -15.46 14.76
C ASN A 247 8.68 -14.67 14.93
N TYR A 248 8.01 -14.31 13.83
CA TYR A 248 6.81 -13.47 13.78
C TYR A 248 5.68 -14.20 13.04
N GLN A 249 5.43 -15.46 13.40
CA GLN A 249 4.40 -16.31 12.80
C GLN A 249 3.01 -15.96 13.36
N THR A 250 2.68 -14.67 13.32
CA THR A 250 1.40 -14.10 13.73
C THR A 250 1.04 -12.98 12.77
N LYS A 251 -0.24 -12.58 12.75
CA LYS A 251 -0.69 -11.41 11.97
C LYS A 251 0.02 -10.15 12.47
N THR A 252 1.06 -9.74 11.76
CA THR A 252 1.98 -8.68 12.16
C THR A 252 1.84 -7.49 11.21
N VAL A 253 1.57 -6.29 11.73
CA VAL A 253 1.46 -5.08 10.91
C VAL A 253 2.85 -4.68 10.41
N LEU A 254 3.00 -4.55 9.10
CA LEU A 254 4.20 -4.03 8.45
C LEU A 254 4.07 -2.57 8.04
N GLY A 255 2.85 -2.07 7.84
CA GLY A 255 2.62 -0.70 7.42
C GLY A 255 1.17 -0.42 7.06
N VAL A 256 0.96 0.75 6.46
CA VAL A 256 -0.33 1.20 5.91
C VAL A 256 -0.12 1.67 4.49
N ALA A 257 -0.96 1.18 3.58
CA ALA A 257 -0.98 1.58 2.18
C ALA A 257 -1.68 2.93 1.99
N LYS A 258 -1.42 3.59 0.86
CA LYS A 258 -2.02 4.89 0.50
C LYS A 258 -3.52 4.83 0.24
N ASP A 259 -4.11 3.65 0.09
CA ASP A 259 -5.55 3.47 0.03
C ASP A 259 -6.21 3.25 1.41
N GLY A 260 -5.40 3.19 2.47
CA GLY A 260 -5.88 3.03 3.84
C GLY A 260 -5.87 1.61 4.38
N HIS A 261 -5.63 0.60 3.55
CA HIS A 261 -5.58 -0.78 4.02
C HIS A 261 -4.26 -1.10 4.73
N VAL A 262 -4.35 -1.99 5.71
CA VAL A 262 -3.18 -2.47 6.47
C VAL A 262 -2.36 -3.41 5.59
N ILE A 263 -1.04 -3.34 5.75
CA ILE A 263 -0.08 -4.26 5.14
C ILE A 263 0.42 -5.19 6.24
N TYR A 264 0.19 -6.50 6.10
CA TYR A 264 0.60 -7.51 7.05
C TYR A 264 1.83 -8.30 6.60
N GLY A 265 2.51 -8.93 7.56
CA GLY A 265 3.49 -9.97 7.33
C GLY A 265 2.86 -11.22 6.72
N PRO A 266 3.65 -12.27 6.42
CA PRO A 266 3.20 -13.39 5.61
C PRO A 266 2.29 -14.39 6.37
N TYR A 267 1.87 -14.08 7.59
CA TYR A 267 1.16 -15.00 8.48
C TYR A 267 -0.18 -14.42 8.93
N LEU A 268 -1.18 -15.30 9.07
CA LEU A 268 -2.44 -15.00 9.76
C LEU A 268 -2.28 -15.11 11.29
N SER A 269 -3.32 -14.74 12.03
CA SER A 269 -3.35 -14.86 13.50
C SER A 269 -3.20 -16.31 13.98
N SER A 270 -3.52 -17.31 13.15
CA SER A 270 -3.34 -18.73 13.42
C SER A 270 -1.89 -19.22 13.28
N GLY A 271 -0.96 -18.36 12.83
CA GLY A 271 0.39 -18.74 12.43
C GLY A 271 0.49 -19.47 11.09
N THR A 272 -0.63 -19.58 10.38
CA THR A 272 -0.64 -20.10 9.01
C THR A 272 -0.03 -19.06 8.08
N ARG A 273 1.01 -19.47 7.33
CA ARG A 273 1.56 -18.66 6.25
C ARG A 273 0.53 -18.54 5.12
N VAL A 274 0.27 -17.33 4.66
CA VAL A 274 -0.56 -17.08 3.49
C VAL A 274 0.28 -17.24 2.24
N ILE A 275 -0.13 -18.16 1.36
CA ILE A 275 0.57 -18.46 0.09
C ILE A 275 -0.36 -18.38 -1.13
N THR A 276 -1.66 -18.25 -0.91
CA THR A 276 -2.71 -18.15 -1.95
C THR A 276 -3.86 -17.30 -1.42
N GLY A 277 -4.84 -17.01 -2.27
CA GLY A 277 -6.00 -16.19 -1.89
C GLY A 277 -5.87 -14.71 -2.27
N PHE A 278 -4.77 -14.35 -2.94
CA PHE A 278 -4.45 -12.99 -3.36
C PHE A 278 -5.13 -12.63 -4.67
N ASP A 279 -5.63 -11.40 -4.74
CA ASP A 279 -5.97 -10.74 -5.97
C ASP A 279 -4.71 -10.22 -6.69
N VAL A 280 -4.95 -9.66 -7.88
CA VAL A 280 -3.90 -9.05 -8.72
C VAL A 280 -3.10 -7.93 -8.06
N CYS A 281 -3.64 -7.27 -7.02
CA CYS A 281 -2.95 -6.21 -6.28
C CYS A 281 -2.14 -6.75 -5.08
N ASN A 282 -2.12 -8.06 -4.89
CA ASN A 282 -1.53 -8.76 -3.74
C ASN A 282 -2.21 -8.45 -2.41
N GLY A 283 -3.50 -8.11 -2.46
CA GLY A 283 -4.37 -8.08 -1.29
C GLY A 283 -5.35 -9.25 -1.28
N MET A 284 -6.01 -9.45 -0.14
CA MET A 284 -7.00 -10.51 0.02
C MET A 284 -8.05 -10.16 1.07
N PHE A 285 -9.24 -10.73 0.90
CA PHE A 285 -10.21 -10.83 1.99
C PHE A 285 -9.76 -11.95 2.94
N TYR A 286 -9.58 -11.64 4.23
CA TYR A 286 -8.88 -12.54 5.15
C TYR A 286 -9.71 -13.00 6.37
N ASP A 287 -10.96 -12.59 6.48
CA ASP A 287 -11.88 -13.06 7.52
C ASP A 287 -13.35 -13.07 7.08
N SER A 288 -14.21 -13.62 7.94
CA SER A 288 -15.65 -13.79 7.70
C SER A 288 -16.45 -12.49 7.79
N ILE A 289 -15.82 -11.38 8.16
CA ILE A 289 -16.41 -10.04 8.13
C ILE A 289 -15.88 -9.21 6.96
N GLY A 290 -15.16 -9.81 6.01
CA GLY A 290 -14.87 -9.16 4.74
C GLY A 290 -13.78 -8.11 4.85
N ASN A 291 -12.92 -8.20 5.86
CA ASN A 291 -11.75 -7.33 5.92
C ASN A 291 -10.80 -7.64 4.77
N TYR A 292 -10.36 -6.58 4.11
CA TYR A 292 -9.36 -6.61 3.05
C TYR A 292 -8.03 -6.05 3.56
N ALA A 293 -6.93 -6.69 3.21
CA ALA A 293 -5.58 -6.22 3.54
C ALA A 293 -4.56 -6.75 2.54
N TYR A 294 -3.39 -6.11 2.52
CA TYR A 294 -2.21 -6.59 1.79
C TYR A 294 -1.38 -7.51 2.68
N PHE A 295 -0.70 -8.47 2.08
CA PHE A 295 0.18 -9.39 2.80
C PHE A 295 1.52 -9.53 2.10
N ALA A 296 2.58 -9.65 2.89
CA ALA A 296 3.90 -10.01 2.38
C ALA A 296 3.87 -11.39 1.71
N THR A 297 4.39 -11.49 0.49
CA THR A 297 4.47 -12.74 -0.28
C THR A 297 5.87 -12.97 -0.84
N SER A 298 6.17 -14.22 -1.22
CA SER A 298 7.44 -14.59 -1.88
C SER A 298 7.36 -14.48 -3.41
N THR A 299 6.27 -13.94 -3.93
CA THR A 299 5.99 -13.83 -5.36
C THR A 299 5.64 -12.38 -5.67
N TYR A 300 6.06 -11.89 -6.82
CA TYR A 300 5.75 -10.53 -7.26
C TYR A 300 4.22 -10.29 -7.27
N PRO A 301 3.72 -9.15 -6.76
CA PRO A 301 4.41 -7.91 -6.38
C PRO A 301 4.93 -7.82 -4.92
N TYR A 302 5.05 -8.93 -4.19
CA TYR A 302 5.62 -9.05 -2.82
C TYR A 302 4.91 -8.30 -1.67
N LEU A 303 4.40 -7.08 -1.91
CA LEU A 303 3.70 -6.21 -0.96
C LEU A 303 2.45 -5.60 -1.63
N VAL A 304 2.44 -4.32 -1.99
CA VAL A 304 1.29 -3.65 -2.63
C VAL A 304 1.65 -3.44 -4.09
N GLY A 305 1.00 -4.15 -5.02
CA GLY A 305 1.23 -3.99 -6.46
C GLY A 305 0.35 -2.91 -7.08
N CYS A 306 -0.91 -2.89 -6.68
CA CYS A 306 -1.89 -1.85 -6.99
C CYS A 306 -2.81 -1.66 -5.78
N PHE A 307 -3.79 -0.76 -5.89
CA PHE A 307 -4.77 -0.57 -4.82
C PHE A 307 -6.04 -1.35 -5.12
N GLY A 308 -6.23 -2.45 -4.40
CA GLY A 308 -7.33 -3.38 -4.59
C GLY A 308 -8.60 -2.97 -3.83
N PRO A 309 -9.66 -3.82 -3.86
CA PRO A 309 -9.65 -5.18 -4.40
C PRO A 309 -9.47 -5.26 -5.92
N GLY A 310 -8.73 -6.25 -6.38
CA GLY A 310 -8.50 -6.55 -7.79
C GLY A 310 -9.20 -7.84 -8.27
N ASN A 311 -9.20 -8.08 -9.58
CA ASN A 311 -9.66 -9.35 -10.16
C ASN A 311 -8.61 -10.49 -10.00
N TYR A 312 -8.97 -11.68 -10.47
CA TYR A 312 -8.19 -12.91 -10.30
C TYR A 312 -7.82 -13.53 -11.66
N PRO A 313 -6.93 -12.90 -12.45
CA PRO A 313 -6.54 -13.43 -13.75
C PRO A 313 -5.68 -14.70 -13.65
N SER A 314 -5.63 -15.48 -14.72
CA SER A 314 -4.77 -16.67 -14.85
C SER A 314 -3.56 -16.40 -15.76
N PHE A 315 -2.84 -15.32 -15.49
CA PHE A 315 -1.62 -14.93 -16.19
C PHE A 315 -0.75 -14.01 -15.32
N ALA A 316 0.56 -14.01 -15.58
CA ALA A 316 1.56 -13.21 -14.87
C ALA A 316 1.87 -11.88 -15.60
N PRO A 317 2.33 -10.83 -14.89
CA PRO A 317 2.89 -9.65 -15.54
C PRO A 317 4.20 -10.00 -16.27
N ASN A 318 4.54 -9.24 -17.30
CA ASN A 318 5.73 -9.51 -18.11
C ASN A 318 7.04 -8.98 -17.52
N CYS A 319 6.97 -8.21 -16.43
CA CYS A 319 8.09 -7.48 -15.84
C CYS A 319 8.84 -8.24 -14.73
N THR A 320 8.53 -9.53 -14.53
CA THR A 320 9.12 -10.39 -13.52
C THR A 320 9.19 -11.83 -14.01
N THR A 321 10.16 -12.59 -13.51
CA THR A 321 10.21 -14.06 -13.62
C THR A 321 9.69 -14.77 -12.38
N ASN A 322 9.32 -14.03 -11.33
CA ASN A 322 8.81 -14.55 -10.05
C ASN A 322 7.35 -14.14 -9.78
N GLY A 323 6.57 -13.94 -10.84
CA GLY A 323 5.13 -13.70 -10.77
C GLY A 323 4.34 -14.99 -10.58
N VAL A 324 3.13 -14.89 -10.01
CA VAL A 324 2.21 -16.02 -9.94
C VAL A 324 1.58 -16.31 -11.30
N SER A 325 1.41 -17.59 -11.63
CA SER A 325 0.75 -18.02 -12.88
C SER A 325 -0.77 -17.82 -12.85
N SER A 326 -1.36 -17.80 -11.66
CA SER A 326 -2.76 -17.45 -11.45
C SER A 326 -2.99 -16.81 -10.09
N TYR A 327 -3.93 -15.87 -10.06
CA TYR A 327 -4.48 -15.27 -8.86
C TYR A 327 -5.74 -16.04 -8.49
N ASN A 328 -5.96 -16.28 -7.19
CA ASN A 328 -7.07 -17.09 -6.72
C ASN A 328 -7.78 -16.37 -5.58
N MET A 329 -9.10 -16.44 -5.55
CA MET A 329 -9.89 -15.93 -4.43
C MET A 329 -9.54 -16.67 -3.14
N SER A 330 -9.52 -15.94 -2.02
CA SER A 330 -9.48 -16.57 -0.71
C SER A 330 -10.79 -17.32 -0.43
N SER A 331 -10.75 -18.28 0.51
CA SER A 331 -11.97 -18.95 0.97
C SER A 331 -13.01 -17.97 1.52
N TYR A 332 -12.55 -16.89 2.15
CA TYR A 332 -13.41 -15.80 2.62
C TYR A 332 -14.09 -15.07 1.46
N ALA A 333 -13.34 -14.65 0.44
CA ALA A 333 -13.90 -14.02 -0.75
C ALA A 333 -14.97 -14.90 -1.43
N ILE A 334 -14.71 -16.20 -1.56
CA ILE A 334 -15.66 -17.18 -2.11
C ILE A 334 -16.94 -17.23 -1.26
N SER A 335 -16.80 -17.24 0.07
CA SER A 335 -17.96 -17.31 0.98
C SER A 335 -18.89 -16.09 0.87
N PHE A 336 -18.36 -14.89 0.61
CA PHE A 336 -19.17 -13.70 0.39
C PHE A 336 -19.97 -13.76 -0.91
N LEU A 337 -19.37 -14.29 -1.98
CA LEU A 337 -20.04 -14.48 -3.27
C LEU A 337 -21.14 -15.54 -3.18
N SER A 338 -20.90 -16.66 -2.49
CA SER A 338 -21.90 -17.72 -2.34
C SER A 338 -23.11 -17.27 -1.54
N ASN A 339 -22.91 -16.53 -0.45
CA ASN A 339 -24.02 -16.03 0.39
C ASN A 339 -24.89 -14.99 -0.33
N SER A 340 -24.27 -14.20 -1.23
CA SER A 340 -25.00 -13.23 -2.05
C SER A 340 -25.94 -13.92 -3.06
N ALA A 341 -25.56 -15.09 -3.58
CA ALA A 341 -26.38 -15.83 -4.55
C ALA A 341 -27.62 -16.45 -3.92
N THR A 342 -27.52 -17.03 -2.71
CA THR A 342 -28.62 -17.73 -2.02
C THR A 342 -29.72 -16.78 -1.55
N SER A 343 -29.39 -15.52 -1.26
CA SER A 343 -30.39 -14.54 -0.79
C SER A 343 -31.33 -14.04 -1.90
N SER A 344 -31.07 -14.38 -3.18
CA SER A 344 -31.86 -13.93 -4.33
C SER A 344 -33.03 -14.85 -4.72
N THR A 345 -33.15 -16.05 -4.14
CA THR A 345 -34.04 -17.11 -4.68
C THR A 345 -35.36 -17.34 -3.94
N ASN A 346 -35.64 -16.64 -2.84
CA ASN A 346 -36.85 -16.87 -2.01
C ASN A 346 -37.81 -15.69 -1.90
N THR A 347 -37.97 -14.89 -2.96
CA THR A 347 -39.16 -14.02 -3.06
C THR A 347 -40.25 -14.77 -3.82
N THR A 348 -40.95 -15.67 -3.12
CA THR A 348 -42.24 -16.19 -3.59
C THR A 348 -43.25 -15.05 -3.55
N THR A 349 -43.51 -14.46 -4.72
CA THR A 349 -44.57 -13.48 -4.93
C THR A 349 -45.90 -14.05 -4.46
N THR A 350 -46.31 -13.71 -3.24
CA THR A 350 -47.69 -13.88 -2.81
C THR A 350 -48.46 -12.71 -3.40
N THR A 351 -49.11 -12.97 -4.53
CA THR A 351 -49.99 -12.01 -5.21
C THR A 351 -51.22 -11.78 -4.35
N THR A 352 -51.18 -10.80 -3.45
CA THR A 352 -52.39 -10.30 -2.79
C THR A 352 -53.04 -9.27 -3.72
N THR A 353 -54.02 -9.73 -4.50
CA THR A 353 -54.88 -8.89 -5.33
C THR A 353 -55.64 -7.91 -4.44
N THR A 354 -55.18 -6.67 -4.37
CA THR A 354 -55.89 -5.60 -3.69
C THR A 354 -56.39 -4.63 -4.76
N THR A 355 -57.67 -4.71 -5.06
CA THR A 355 -58.38 -3.81 -5.98
C THR A 355 -58.41 -2.42 -5.35
N SER A 356 -57.77 -1.43 -5.96
CA SER A 356 -57.87 -0.03 -5.55
C SER A 356 -58.10 0.85 -6.77
N SER A 357 -59.17 1.61 -6.67
CA SER A 357 -59.74 2.52 -7.67
C SER A 357 -58.84 3.71 -7.94
N THR A 358 -58.47 3.88 -9.21
CA THR A 358 -57.71 5.00 -9.75
C THR A 358 -58.53 6.29 -9.73
N THR A 359 -58.07 7.30 -9.00
CA THR A 359 -58.50 8.70 -9.19
C THR A 359 -57.35 9.45 -9.83
N THR A 360 -57.52 9.86 -11.08
CA THR A 360 -56.53 10.59 -11.87
C THR A 360 -56.62 12.09 -11.56
N THR A 361 -55.55 12.68 -11.03
CA THR A 361 -55.41 14.13 -10.94
C THR A 361 -54.21 14.55 -11.79
N THR A 362 -54.51 15.28 -12.87
CA THR A 362 -53.52 15.81 -13.81
C THR A 362 -52.95 17.12 -13.26
N THR A 363 -51.66 17.14 -12.93
CA THR A 363 -50.94 18.37 -12.56
C THR A 363 -49.93 18.71 -13.65
N THR A 364 -50.24 19.76 -14.41
CA THR A 364 -49.37 20.34 -15.45
C THR A 364 -48.24 21.12 -14.79
N THR A 365 -46.98 20.70 -14.99
CA THR A 365 -45.80 21.45 -14.53
C THR A 365 -45.07 22.01 -15.74
N THR A 366 -45.10 23.34 -15.88
CA THR A 366 -44.39 24.10 -16.90
C THR A 366 -42.90 24.19 -16.54
N LYS A 367 -42.03 23.68 -17.41
CA LYS A 367 -40.56 23.72 -17.24
C LYS A 367 -39.99 24.88 -18.09
N THR A 368 -39.53 25.93 -17.42
CA THR A 368 -38.82 27.06 -18.04
C THR A 368 -37.35 26.71 -18.20
N THR A 369 -36.85 26.69 -19.43
CA THR A 369 -35.43 26.51 -19.77
C THR A 369 -34.76 27.87 -19.94
N THR A 370 -33.82 28.20 -19.05
CA THR A 370 -32.92 29.34 -19.19
C THR A 370 -31.56 28.85 -19.68
N ALA A 371 -31.19 29.23 -20.91
CA ALA A 371 -29.89 28.95 -21.50
C ALA A 371 -28.85 29.93 -20.91
N THR A 372 -27.75 29.38 -20.37
CA THR A 372 -26.58 30.15 -19.95
C THR A 372 -25.43 29.81 -20.88
N SER A 373 -24.94 30.82 -21.62
CA SER A 373 -23.78 30.71 -22.52
C SER A 373 -22.49 30.76 -21.72
N ILE A 374 -21.67 29.70 -21.80
CA ILE A 374 -20.32 29.66 -21.24
C ILE A 374 -19.33 29.98 -22.36
N THR A 375 -18.57 31.06 -22.19
CA THR A 375 -17.46 31.46 -23.06
C THR A 375 -16.19 30.78 -22.58
N THR A 376 -15.66 29.84 -23.36
CA THR A 376 -14.35 29.21 -23.12
C THR A 376 -13.24 30.06 -23.73
N THR A 377 -12.33 30.56 -22.89
CA THR A 377 -11.09 31.22 -23.31
C THR A 377 -9.95 30.20 -23.27
N THR A 378 -9.44 29.82 -24.43
CA THR A 378 -8.28 28.94 -24.60
C THR A 378 -6.99 29.76 -24.58
N THR A 379 -6.21 29.66 -23.51
CA THR A 379 -4.82 30.14 -23.47
C THR A 379 -3.87 29.01 -23.80
N SER A 380 -3.22 29.10 -24.96
CA SER A 380 -2.11 28.24 -25.39
C SER A 380 -0.80 28.73 -24.77
N SER A 381 -0.17 27.91 -23.92
CA SER A 381 1.21 28.13 -23.46
C SER A 381 2.16 27.20 -24.22
N THR A 382 2.97 27.79 -25.11
CA THR A 382 4.05 27.11 -25.82
C THR A 382 5.28 27.04 -24.91
N THR A 383 5.64 25.83 -24.46
CA THR A 383 6.90 25.62 -23.73
C THR A 383 7.96 25.13 -24.70
N ARG A 384 9.00 25.94 -24.86
CA ARG A 384 10.15 25.73 -25.75
C ARG A 384 11.19 24.88 -25.03
N MET A 385 11.40 23.63 -25.45
CA MET A 385 12.52 22.82 -24.97
C MET A 385 13.83 23.36 -25.54
N HIS A 386 14.79 23.66 -24.66
CA HIS A 386 16.20 23.83 -25.01
C HIS A 386 16.92 22.46 -24.85
N PRO A 387 17.85 22.11 -25.76
CA PRO A 387 18.71 20.95 -25.58
C PRO A 387 19.85 21.31 -24.62
N ILE A 388 20.25 20.34 -23.79
CA ILE A 388 21.45 20.40 -22.94
C ILE A 388 22.44 19.34 -23.45
N PRO A 389 23.77 19.59 -23.35
CA PRO A 389 24.84 18.91 -24.11
C PRO A 389 25.07 17.44 -23.79
#